data_AF-A0A1R2B413-F1
#
_entry.id   AF-A0A1R2B413-F1
#
_cell.length_a   1.000
_cell.length_b   1.000
_cell.length_c   1.000
_cell.angle_alpha   90.00
_cell.angle_beta   90.00
_cell.angle_gamma   90.00
#
_symmetry.space_group_name_H-M   'P 1'
#
loop_
_entity.id
_entity.type
_entity.pdbx_description
1 polymer ?
#
loop_
_entity_poly.entity_id
_entity_poly.type
_entity_poly.pdbx_seq_one_letter_code
_entity_poly.pdbx_strand_id
1 'polypeptide(L)'
;MDDPFLLKQQIEFLQLELEDAKCHEVQMKSIYESMLKSFTSPSESSSAAEELKILKENHSQELRILENKNRQALQACERKIEDIIHANSILEDNQKRIQARNEETQNQLKFEILKLQEEKSRLEIKLKEKENNENIIEKLNKEITKLKNAMDQQKFHADEELMLLRENCNKNLEDLRRIYDSEKVGLQKLIDDQYAKITKLSQGYLSEELEDMFSSTGNKLDELQNSQSLAIEACKSLKGYLANPESYNLETMAQYSAFIKIIKNLEKNQRELKDAVRVKDGHIQGLTRQEVVLNEIIMDRDGEILKLKKIVGDLRVEAEGTSKPPVHTPKSKHGRSRTAFQPTENSPGIQNREIDTQECEQKSRKSEKNSPGMVECDVCKYYICTSKLVEHVVSCKMEYELRSPSNFSNISAYDQRFSIEKNENLEKQVNELKLSLGKLKNQRDRARVAGEHLLLHLKNVKLQLAVSEERACELQLELKQEIKVLIKKILMIRCKYPLPFDAISEIDRMVNKASRFFGGKMHFNDDE
;
A
#
# COMPACT_ATOMS: atom_id res chain seq x y z
N MET A 1 -59.15 -29.10 39.83
CA MET A 1 -59.49 -28.83 41.24
C MET A 1 -60.98 -29.01 41.33
N ASP A 2 -61.42 -30.13 41.89
CA ASP A 2 -62.85 -30.47 41.92
C ASP A 2 -63.60 -29.50 42.84
N ASP A 3 -64.79 -29.10 42.39
CA ASP A 3 -65.64 -28.09 43.04
C ASP A 3 -65.94 -28.50 44.50
N PRO A 4 -65.61 -27.66 45.51
CA PRO A 4 -65.90 -27.94 46.92
C PRO A 4 -67.37 -28.27 47.20
N PHE A 5 -68.29 -27.77 46.38
CA PHE A 5 -69.71 -28.06 46.48
C PHE A 5 -70.03 -29.52 46.08
N LEU A 6 -69.37 -30.02 45.02
CA LEU A 6 -69.54 -31.39 44.55
C LEU A 6 -68.96 -32.42 45.53
N LEU A 7 -67.81 -32.10 46.14
CA LEU A 7 -67.20 -32.90 47.20
C LEU A 7 -68.08 -33.00 48.45
N LYS A 8 -68.73 -31.90 48.84
CA LYS A 8 -69.67 -31.91 49.97
C LYS A 8 -70.88 -32.79 49.67
N GLN A 9 -71.42 -32.72 48.44
CA GLN A 9 -72.56 -33.54 48.03
C GLN A 9 -72.21 -35.03 47.95
N GLN A 10 -70.98 -35.37 47.52
CA GLN A 10 -70.47 -36.75 47.53
C GLN A 10 -70.29 -37.29 48.96
N ILE A 11 -69.81 -36.45 49.90
CA ILE A 11 -69.69 -36.85 51.31
C ILE A 11 -71.06 -37.11 51.93
N GLU A 12 -72.06 -36.26 51.66
CA GLU A 12 -73.44 -36.48 52.14
C GLU A 12 -74.04 -37.77 51.56
N PHE A 13 -73.79 -38.08 50.29
CA PHE A 13 -74.26 -39.32 49.67
C PHE A 13 -73.62 -40.57 50.31
N LEU A 14 -72.31 -40.54 50.55
CA LEU A 14 -71.58 -41.62 51.22
C LEU A 14 -72.02 -41.80 52.68
N GLN A 15 -72.39 -40.72 53.37
CA GLN A 15 -72.98 -40.79 54.71
C GLN A 15 -74.35 -41.48 54.68
N LEU A 16 -75.19 -41.17 53.68
CA LEU A 16 -76.48 -41.82 53.50
C LEU A 16 -76.34 -43.32 53.23
N GLU A 17 -75.41 -43.71 52.34
CA GLU A 17 -75.11 -45.12 52.06
C GLU A 17 -74.58 -45.87 53.29
N LEU A 18 -73.77 -45.19 54.13
CA LEU A 18 -73.29 -45.76 55.39
C LEU A 18 -74.43 -45.96 56.40
N GLU A 19 -75.36 -45.02 56.49
CA GLU A 19 -76.55 -45.13 57.35
C GLU A 19 -77.46 -46.29 56.91
N ASP A 20 -77.68 -46.44 55.59
CA ASP A 20 -78.48 -47.52 55.01
C ASP A 20 -77.81 -48.89 55.22
N ALA A 21 -76.48 -48.97 55.03
CA ALA A 21 -75.70 -50.16 55.31
C ALA A 21 -75.76 -50.57 56.79
N LYS A 22 -75.71 -49.61 57.73
CA LYS A 22 -75.90 -49.88 59.17
C LYS A 22 -77.31 -50.38 59.46
N CYS A 23 -78.32 -49.81 58.82
CA CYS A 23 -79.71 -50.24 58.99
C CYS A 23 -79.89 -51.69 58.50
N HIS A 24 -79.31 -52.01 57.34
CA HIS A 24 -79.30 -53.36 56.78
C HIS A 24 -78.50 -54.35 57.66
N GLU A 25 -77.39 -53.92 58.27
CA GLU A 25 -76.64 -54.75 59.22
C GLU A 25 -77.47 -55.05 60.48
N VAL A 26 -78.18 -54.06 61.02
CA VAL A 26 -79.07 -54.23 62.18
C VAL A 26 -80.25 -55.16 61.84
N GLN A 27 -80.82 -55.01 60.65
CA GLN A 27 -81.90 -55.89 60.17
C GLN A 27 -81.40 -57.33 60.01
N MET A 28 -80.21 -57.53 59.43
CA MET A 28 -79.60 -58.84 59.30
C MET A 28 -79.27 -59.46 60.67
N LYS A 29 -78.75 -58.68 61.62
CA LYS A 29 -78.54 -59.13 63.01
C LYS A 29 -79.84 -59.54 63.67
N SER A 30 -80.92 -58.77 63.49
CA SER A 30 -82.25 -59.11 64.01
C SER A 30 -82.81 -60.40 63.39
N ILE A 31 -82.63 -60.62 62.09
CA ILE A 31 -83.04 -61.85 61.40
C ILE A 31 -82.24 -63.04 61.93
N TYR A 32 -80.91 -62.89 62.09
CA TYR A 32 -80.05 -63.93 62.66
C TYR A 32 -80.40 -64.24 64.12
N GLU A 33 -80.69 -63.24 64.95
CA GLU A 33 -81.14 -63.44 66.34
C GLU A 33 -82.51 -64.13 66.41
N SER A 34 -83.44 -63.80 65.49
CA SER A 34 -84.73 -64.50 65.38
C SER A 34 -84.56 -65.95 64.93
N MET A 35 -83.67 -66.24 63.98
CA MET A 35 -83.35 -67.60 63.59
C MET A 35 -82.75 -68.38 64.76
N LEU A 36 -81.78 -67.81 65.47
CA LEU A 36 -81.16 -68.45 66.64
C LEU A 36 -82.17 -68.75 67.76
N LYS A 37 -83.17 -67.88 67.98
CA LYS A 37 -84.26 -68.13 68.93
C LYS A 37 -85.25 -69.23 68.47
N SER A 38 -85.35 -69.52 67.18
CA SER A 38 -86.21 -70.59 66.66
C SER A 38 -85.61 -72.00 66.79
N PHE A 39 -84.33 -72.13 67.12
CA PHE A 39 -83.64 -73.41 67.33
C PHE A 39 -83.63 -73.89 68.80
N THR A 40 -84.20 -73.13 69.75
CA THR A 40 -84.29 -73.56 71.16
C THR A 40 -85.60 -74.31 71.43
N SER A 41 -85.71 -75.54 70.95
CA SER A 41 -86.67 -76.54 71.45
C SER A 41 -85.96 -77.89 71.55
N PRO A 42 -86.01 -78.59 72.70
CA PRO A 42 -85.27 -79.82 72.90
C PRO A 42 -86.07 -81.00 72.33
N SER A 43 -85.51 -81.67 71.33
CA SER A 43 -85.94 -83.02 70.95
C SER A 43 -84.72 -83.88 70.65
N GLU A 44 -84.60 -84.95 71.42
CA GLU A 44 -83.60 -85.99 71.31
C GLU A 44 -83.64 -86.72 69.97
N SER A 45 -82.48 -87.09 69.44
CA SER A 45 -82.23 -88.44 68.91
C SER A 45 -80.73 -88.65 68.65
N SER A 46 -80.24 -89.81 69.07
CA SER A 46 -78.81 -90.14 69.23
C SER A 46 -78.11 -90.60 67.95
N SER A 47 -78.43 -89.99 66.79
CA SER A 47 -77.61 -90.09 65.57
C SER A 47 -77.14 -88.71 65.06
N ALA A 48 -77.76 -87.62 65.52
CA ALA A 48 -77.40 -86.26 65.12
C ALA A 48 -76.10 -85.75 65.77
N ALA A 49 -75.64 -86.33 66.88
CA ALA A 49 -74.45 -85.87 67.60
C ALA A 49 -73.14 -86.23 66.88
N GLU A 50 -73.07 -87.40 66.25
CA GLU A 50 -71.89 -87.84 65.50
C GLU A 50 -71.78 -87.10 64.15
N GLU A 51 -72.90 -86.91 63.45
CA GLU A 51 -72.97 -86.10 62.23
C GLU A 51 -72.61 -84.63 62.50
N LEU A 52 -73.08 -84.05 63.62
CA LEU A 52 -72.73 -82.67 64.00
C LEU A 52 -71.25 -82.53 64.38
N LYS A 53 -70.64 -83.58 64.95
CA LYS A 53 -69.21 -83.62 65.28
C LYS A 53 -68.37 -83.67 64.00
N ILE A 54 -68.73 -84.53 63.04
CA ILE A 54 -68.11 -84.60 61.72
C ILE A 54 -68.30 -83.27 60.97
N LEU A 55 -69.49 -82.66 61.03
CA LEU A 55 -69.76 -81.37 60.41
C LEU A 55 -68.91 -80.24 61.02
N LYS A 56 -68.74 -80.22 62.35
CA LYS A 56 -67.86 -79.26 63.05
C LYS A 56 -66.39 -79.48 62.70
N GLU A 57 -65.96 -80.73 62.55
CA GLU A 57 -64.58 -81.06 62.19
C GLU A 57 -64.30 -80.69 60.73
N ASN A 58 -65.22 -80.98 59.81
CA ASN A 58 -65.18 -80.53 58.41
C ASN A 58 -65.19 -78.99 58.31
N HIS A 59 -66.06 -78.31 59.06
CA HIS A 59 -66.10 -76.85 59.09
C HIS A 59 -64.81 -76.24 59.66
N SER A 60 -64.23 -76.85 60.71
CA SER A 60 -62.93 -76.42 61.24
C SER A 60 -61.81 -76.63 60.23
N GLN A 61 -61.85 -77.72 59.47
CA GLN A 61 -60.88 -78.01 58.43
C GLN A 61 -61.03 -77.06 57.23
N GLU A 62 -62.27 -76.76 56.81
CA GLU A 62 -62.57 -75.72 55.81
C GLU A 62 -62.08 -74.35 56.27
N LEU A 63 -62.33 -73.96 57.52
CA LEU A 63 -61.83 -72.71 58.10
C LEU A 63 -60.30 -72.63 58.03
N ARG A 64 -59.58 -73.69 58.43
CA ARG A 64 -58.10 -73.70 58.30
C ARG A 64 -57.63 -73.61 56.86
N ILE A 65 -58.33 -74.26 55.92
CA ILE A 65 -58.03 -74.15 54.48
C ILE A 65 -58.27 -72.72 54.01
N LEU A 66 -59.36 -72.09 54.43
CA LEU A 66 -59.70 -70.72 54.07
C LEU A 66 -58.70 -69.71 54.65
N GLU A 67 -58.33 -69.87 55.92
CA GLU A 67 -57.31 -69.06 56.61
C GLU A 67 -55.96 -69.15 55.91
N ASN A 68 -55.53 -70.36 55.55
CA ASN A 68 -54.29 -70.55 54.79
C ASN A 68 -54.35 -69.93 53.40
N LYS A 69 -55.47 -70.06 52.68
CA LYS A 69 -55.67 -69.40 51.38
C LYS A 69 -55.63 -67.88 51.52
N ASN A 70 -56.31 -67.32 52.52
CA ASN A 70 -56.30 -65.88 52.80
C ASN A 70 -54.91 -65.39 53.19
N ARG A 71 -54.16 -66.14 54.01
CA ARG A 71 -52.78 -65.82 54.37
C ARG A 71 -51.87 -65.81 53.16
N GLN A 72 -51.99 -66.79 52.26
CA GLN A 72 -51.23 -66.83 51.02
C GLN A 72 -51.61 -65.67 50.08
N ALA A 73 -52.89 -65.32 49.99
CA ALA A 73 -53.36 -64.18 49.22
C ALA A 73 -52.81 -62.85 49.77
N LEU A 74 -52.84 -62.67 51.09
CA LEU A 74 -52.24 -61.51 51.77
C LEU A 74 -50.74 -61.42 51.50
N GLN A 75 -49.99 -62.50 51.68
CA GLN A 75 -48.55 -62.53 51.38
C GLN A 75 -48.22 -62.26 49.91
N ALA A 76 -49.11 -62.62 48.98
CA ALA A 76 -48.96 -62.29 47.57
C ALA A 76 -49.25 -60.80 47.31
N CYS A 77 -50.24 -60.22 47.98
CA CYS A 77 -50.53 -58.79 47.92
C CYS A 77 -49.41 -57.95 48.55
N GLU A 78 -48.88 -58.35 49.71
CA GLU A 78 -47.75 -57.68 50.38
C GLU A 78 -46.52 -57.63 49.47
N ARG A 79 -46.15 -58.75 48.84
CA ARG A 79 -45.07 -58.78 47.86
C ARG A 79 -45.31 -57.86 46.67
N LYS A 80 -46.54 -57.82 46.13
CA LYS A 80 -46.88 -56.88 45.05
C LYS A 80 -46.77 -55.43 45.48
N ILE A 81 -47.13 -55.11 46.72
CA ILE A 81 -46.98 -53.75 47.27
C ILE A 81 -45.50 -53.39 47.37
N GLU A 82 -44.65 -54.28 47.86
CA GLU A 82 -43.20 -54.08 47.91
C GLU A 82 -42.59 -53.87 46.52
N ASP A 83 -42.99 -54.67 45.53
CA ASP A 83 -42.56 -54.52 44.13
C ASP A 83 -42.97 -53.15 43.56
N ILE A 84 -44.19 -52.69 43.85
CA ILE A 84 -44.68 -51.37 43.42
C ILE A 84 -43.92 -50.24 44.12
N ILE A 85 -43.64 -50.36 45.42
CA ILE A 85 -42.84 -49.37 46.17
C ILE A 85 -41.45 -49.26 45.56
N HIS A 86 -40.81 -50.40 45.27
CA HIS A 86 -39.50 -50.40 44.63
C HIS A 86 -39.55 -49.77 43.24
N ALA A 87 -40.54 -50.13 42.41
CA ALA A 87 -40.72 -49.54 41.09
C ALA A 87 -40.91 -48.01 41.16
N ASN A 88 -41.71 -47.52 42.11
CA ASN A 88 -41.92 -46.09 42.34
C ASN A 88 -40.62 -45.39 42.75
N SER A 89 -39.82 -45.99 43.63
CA SER A 89 -38.52 -45.42 44.03
C SER A 89 -37.58 -45.28 42.82
N ILE A 90 -37.52 -46.26 41.92
CA ILE A 90 -36.73 -46.17 40.69
C ILE A 90 -37.25 -45.05 39.78
N LEU A 91 -38.57 -44.91 39.65
CA LEU A 91 -39.18 -43.86 38.83
C LEU A 91 -38.89 -42.46 39.38
N GLU A 92 -38.96 -42.26 40.69
CA GLU A 92 -38.61 -40.98 41.34
C GLU A 92 -37.14 -40.61 41.10
N ASP A 93 -36.23 -41.58 41.23
CA ASP A 93 -34.81 -41.35 40.96
C ASP A 93 -34.55 -41.02 39.48
N ASN A 94 -35.24 -41.71 38.56
CA ASN A 94 -35.18 -41.39 37.13
C ASN A 94 -35.73 -40.00 36.83
N GLN A 95 -36.82 -39.59 37.49
CA GLN A 95 -37.40 -38.26 37.32
C GLN A 95 -36.42 -37.17 37.79
N LYS A 96 -35.76 -37.35 38.94
CA LYS A 96 -34.71 -36.45 39.43
C LYS A 96 -33.53 -36.34 38.44
N ARG A 97 -33.08 -37.48 37.88
CA ARG A 97 -32.00 -37.49 36.87
C ARG A 97 -32.39 -36.76 35.59
N ILE A 98 -33.62 -36.96 35.10
CA ILE A 98 -34.13 -36.26 33.92
C ILE A 98 -34.22 -34.76 34.19
N GLN A 99 -34.69 -34.36 35.37
CA GLN A 99 -34.79 -32.95 35.75
C GLN A 99 -33.41 -32.28 35.80
N ALA A 100 -32.42 -32.90 36.45
CA ALA A 100 -31.05 -32.39 36.48
C ALA A 100 -30.44 -32.25 35.07
N ARG A 101 -30.67 -33.24 34.19
CA ARG A 101 -30.20 -33.19 32.81
C ARG A 101 -30.87 -32.08 31.99
N ASN A 102 -32.16 -31.85 32.22
CA ASN A 102 -32.90 -30.76 31.57
C ASN A 102 -32.39 -29.39 32.04
N GLU A 103 -32.11 -29.22 33.33
CA GLU A 103 -31.52 -27.99 33.88
C GLU A 103 -30.12 -27.73 33.31
N GLU A 104 -29.28 -28.76 33.20
CA GLU A 104 -27.97 -28.66 32.57
C GLU A 104 -28.09 -28.24 31.10
N THR A 105 -28.98 -28.89 30.34
CA THR A 105 -29.22 -28.57 28.92
C THR A 105 -29.76 -27.14 28.77
N GLN A 106 -30.64 -26.69 29.67
CA GLN A 106 -31.16 -25.33 29.68
C GLN A 106 -30.06 -24.29 29.96
N ASN A 107 -29.12 -24.61 30.86
CA ASN A 107 -27.98 -23.75 31.15
C ASN A 107 -26.99 -23.68 29.97
N GLN A 108 -26.73 -24.81 29.29
CA GLN A 108 -25.93 -24.84 28.07
C GLN A 108 -26.55 -23.98 26.96
N LEU A 109 -27.86 -24.13 26.73
CA LEU A 109 -28.61 -23.29 25.77
C LEU A 109 -28.53 -21.79 26.11
N LYS A 110 -28.68 -21.43 27.39
CA LYS A 110 -28.53 -20.02 27.83
C LYS A 110 -27.13 -19.47 27.52
N PHE A 111 -26.10 -20.27 27.74
CA PHE A 111 -24.72 -19.87 27.44
C PHE A 111 -24.49 -19.69 25.94
N GLU A 112 -24.99 -20.60 25.10
CA GLU A 112 -24.92 -20.45 23.64
C GLU A 112 -25.67 -19.22 23.14
N ILE A 113 -26.86 -18.93 23.68
CA ILE A 113 -27.63 -17.72 23.34
C ILE A 113 -26.83 -16.46 23.64
N LEU A 114 -26.18 -16.38 24.82
CA LEU A 114 -25.32 -15.26 25.19
C LEU A 114 -24.14 -15.11 24.23
N LYS A 115 -23.46 -16.21 23.89
CA LYS A 115 -22.34 -16.20 22.94
C LYS A 115 -22.77 -15.69 21.56
N LEU A 116 -23.93 -16.15 21.07
CA LEU A 116 -24.51 -15.68 19.81
C LEU A 116 -24.92 -14.20 19.86
N GLN A 117 -25.42 -13.71 20.99
CA GLN A 117 -25.74 -12.29 21.18
C GLN A 117 -24.49 -11.40 21.16
N GLU A 118 -23.40 -11.84 21.80
CA GLU A 118 -22.12 -11.12 21.73
C GLU A 118 -21.56 -11.09 20.32
N GLU A 119 -21.61 -12.21 19.60
CA GLU A 119 -21.15 -12.29 18.21
C GLU A 119 -21.99 -11.38 17.29
N LYS A 120 -23.32 -11.40 17.44
CA LYS A 120 -24.22 -10.49 16.74
C LYS A 120 -23.84 -9.03 17.00
N SER A 121 -23.62 -8.65 18.25
CA SER A 121 -23.24 -7.28 18.64
C SER A 121 -21.90 -6.86 18.01
N ARG A 122 -20.91 -7.77 17.98
CA ARG A 122 -19.62 -7.52 17.31
C ARG A 122 -19.77 -7.34 15.81
N LEU A 123 -20.63 -8.13 15.16
CA LEU A 123 -20.89 -8.02 13.72
C LEU A 123 -21.64 -6.73 13.37
N GLU A 124 -22.59 -6.29 14.19
CA GLU A 124 -23.31 -5.02 14.00
C GLU A 124 -22.37 -3.80 14.08
N ILE A 125 -21.39 -3.81 14.99
CA ILE A 125 -20.35 -2.77 15.06
C ILE A 125 -19.52 -2.75 13.76
N LYS A 126 -19.05 -3.91 13.31
CA LYS A 126 -18.29 -4.03 12.04
C LYS A 126 -19.11 -3.58 10.82
N LEU A 127 -20.43 -3.83 10.82
CA LEU A 127 -21.31 -3.37 9.75
C LEU A 127 -21.38 -1.83 9.72
N LYS A 128 -21.59 -1.19 10.87
CA LYS A 128 -21.59 0.28 10.97
C LYS A 128 -20.25 0.91 10.56
N GLU A 129 -19.13 0.29 10.91
CA GLU A 129 -17.81 0.73 10.46
C GLU A 129 -17.67 0.64 8.93
N LYS A 130 -18.18 -0.44 8.31
CA LYS A 130 -18.21 -0.57 6.85
C LYS A 130 -19.08 0.48 6.18
N GLU A 131 -20.29 0.74 6.68
CA GLU A 131 -21.17 1.78 6.16
C GLU A 131 -20.51 3.18 6.25
N ASN A 132 -19.84 3.48 7.36
CA ASN A 132 -19.08 4.72 7.50
C ASN A 132 -17.93 4.81 6.48
N ASN A 133 -17.20 3.72 6.27
CA ASN A 133 -16.13 3.68 5.28
C ASN A 133 -16.66 3.86 3.84
N GLU A 134 -17.80 3.26 3.50
CA GLU A 134 -18.47 3.45 2.20
C GLU A 134 -18.88 4.91 1.98
N ASN A 135 -19.43 5.57 3.00
CA ASN A 135 -19.75 6.99 2.95
C ASN A 135 -18.51 7.88 2.73
N ILE A 136 -17.37 7.53 3.35
CA ILE A 136 -16.10 8.23 3.13
C ILE A 136 -15.59 8.02 1.70
N ILE A 137 -15.64 6.78 1.21
CA ILE A 137 -15.25 6.43 -0.16
C ILE A 137 -16.10 7.20 -1.18
N GLU A 138 -17.42 7.31 -0.96
CA GLU A 138 -18.30 8.05 -1.85
C GLU A 138 -17.95 9.56 -1.89
N LYS A 139 -17.63 10.16 -0.73
CA LYS A 139 -17.16 11.55 -0.65
C LYS A 139 -15.85 11.77 -1.41
N LEU A 140 -14.87 10.88 -1.20
CA LEU A 140 -13.58 10.94 -1.90
C LEU A 140 -13.76 10.76 -3.41
N ASN A 141 -14.64 9.86 -3.85
CA ASN A 141 -14.93 9.68 -5.28
C ASN A 141 -15.58 10.93 -5.90
N LYS A 142 -16.49 11.60 -5.18
CA LYS A 142 -17.06 12.89 -5.62
C LYS A 142 -15.97 13.96 -5.77
N GLU A 143 -15.00 14.00 -4.85
CA GLU A 143 -13.88 14.95 -4.90
C GLU A 143 -12.91 14.64 -6.04
N ILE A 144 -12.56 13.36 -6.26
CA ILE A 144 -11.75 12.92 -7.40
C ILE A 144 -12.39 13.34 -8.72
N THR A 145 -13.71 13.17 -8.87
CA THR A 145 -14.43 13.58 -10.08
C THR A 145 -14.37 15.10 -10.28
N LYS A 146 -14.51 15.90 -9.22
CA LYS A 146 -14.36 17.36 -9.30
C LYS A 146 -12.94 17.76 -9.74
N LEU A 147 -11.92 17.14 -9.16
CA LEU A 147 -10.52 17.43 -9.50
C LEU A 147 -10.19 17.03 -10.94
N LYS A 148 -10.71 15.88 -11.43
CA LYS A 148 -10.57 15.48 -12.84
C LYS A 148 -11.18 16.52 -13.78
N ASN A 149 -12.40 16.96 -13.51
CA ASN A 149 -13.06 17.96 -14.34
C ASN A 149 -12.27 19.29 -14.36
N ALA A 150 -11.72 19.71 -13.22
CA ALA A 150 -10.88 20.91 -13.15
C ALA A 150 -9.57 20.76 -13.94
N MET A 151 -8.93 19.59 -13.89
CA MET A 151 -7.74 19.30 -14.69
C MET A 151 -8.04 19.30 -16.19
N ASP A 152 -9.17 18.71 -16.61
CA ASP A 152 -9.56 18.68 -18.02
C ASP A 152 -9.87 20.09 -18.55
N GLN A 153 -10.50 20.94 -17.73
CA GLN A 153 -10.70 22.37 -18.05
C GLN A 153 -9.38 23.14 -18.17
N GLN A 154 -8.45 22.95 -17.22
CA GLN A 154 -7.13 23.58 -17.29
C GLN A 154 -6.35 23.14 -18.52
N LYS A 155 -6.41 21.85 -18.86
CA LYS A 155 -5.77 21.31 -20.06
C LYS A 155 -6.35 21.95 -21.32
N PHE A 156 -7.68 22.05 -21.41
CA PHE A 156 -8.35 22.72 -22.52
C PHE A 156 -7.91 24.18 -22.68
N HIS A 157 -7.86 24.93 -21.57
CA HIS A 157 -7.38 26.31 -21.59
C HIS A 157 -5.91 26.43 -21.99
N ALA A 158 -5.03 25.55 -21.50
CA ALA A 158 -3.62 25.54 -21.88
C ALA A 158 -3.43 25.21 -23.37
N ASP A 159 -4.22 24.28 -23.92
CA ASP A 159 -4.20 23.94 -25.33
C ASP A 159 -4.70 25.11 -26.21
N GLU A 160 -5.71 25.85 -25.76
CA GLU A 160 -6.23 27.06 -26.41
C GLU A 160 -5.19 28.20 -26.40
N GLU A 161 -4.56 28.47 -25.25
CA GLU A 161 -3.46 29.45 -25.17
C GLU A 161 -2.29 29.09 -26.08
N LEU A 162 -1.89 27.82 -26.12
CA LEU A 162 -0.84 27.34 -27.02
C LEU A 162 -1.21 27.50 -28.49
N MET A 163 -2.48 27.28 -28.86
CA MET A 163 -2.96 27.51 -30.21
C MET A 163 -2.84 28.99 -30.60
N LEU A 164 -3.32 29.90 -29.75
CA LEU A 164 -3.23 31.34 -29.97
C LEU A 164 -1.77 31.81 -30.08
N LEU A 165 -0.88 31.27 -29.24
CA LEU A 165 0.55 31.61 -29.28
C LEU A 165 1.21 31.14 -30.57
N ARG A 166 0.86 29.95 -31.06
CA ARG A 166 1.33 29.43 -32.36
C ARG A 166 0.85 30.27 -33.53
N GLU A 167 -0.42 30.67 -33.51
CA GLU A 167 -0.99 31.53 -34.56
C GLU A 167 -0.28 32.89 -34.59
N ASN A 168 -0.03 33.48 -33.43
CA ASN A 168 0.69 34.75 -33.32
C ASN A 168 2.16 34.64 -33.77
N CYS A 169 2.87 33.57 -33.37
CA CYS A 169 4.22 33.30 -33.85
C CYS A 169 4.29 33.13 -35.37
N ASN A 170 3.34 32.40 -35.96
CA ASN A 170 3.26 32.22 -37.41
C ASN A 170 3.05 33.56 -38.13
N LYS A 171 2.14 34.40 -37.61
CA LYS A 171 1.89 35.74 -38.16
C LYS A 171 3.15 36.61 -38.12
N ASN A 172 3.87 36.62 -36.99
CA ASN A 172 5.13 37.35 -36.85
C ASN A 172 6.22 36.85 -37.81
N LEU A 173 6.32 35.54 -38.04
CA LEU A 173 7.24 34.95 -39.00
C LEU A 173 6.90 35.37 -40.44
N GLU A 174 5.62 35.44 -40.77
CA GLU A 174 5.15 35.86 -42.09
C GLU A 174 5.36 37.36 -42.33
N ASP A 175 5.21 38.18 -41.29
CA ASP A 175 5.57 39.61 -41.33
C ASP A 175 7.08 39.81 -41.51
N LEU A 176 7.93 39.05 -40.80
CA LEU A 176 9.38 39.08 -40.98
C LEU A 176 9.80 38.66 -42.39
N ARG A 177 9.16 37.62 -42.95
CA ARG A 177 9.39 37.23 -44.35
C ARG A 177 9.05 38.35 -45.31
N ARG A 178 7.90 39.01 -45.13
CA ARG A 178 7.51 40.17 -45.95
C ARG A 178 8.51 41.31 -45.87
N ILE A 179 9.00 41.64 -44.67
CA ILE A 179 10.04 42.66 -44.49
C ILE A 179 11.30 42.27 -45.24
N TYR A 180 11.80 41.04 -45.03
CA TYR A 180 13.00 40.54 -45.70
C TYR A 180 12.89 40.59 -47.22
N ASP A 181 11.77 40.13 -47.79
CA ASP A 181 11.57 40.16 -49.24
C ASP A 181 11.52 41.60 -49.77
N SER A 182 10.91 42.53 -49.03
CA SER A 182 10.88 43.95 -49.41
C SER A 182 12.26 44.61 -49.36
N GLU A 183 13.05 44.34 -48.32
CA GLU A 183 14.40 44.88 -48.17
C GLU A 183 15.35 44.28 -49.20
N LYS A 184 15.22 42.98 -49.49
CA LYS A 184 15.98 42.30 -50.54
C LYS A 184 15.79 42.97 -51.90
N VAL A 185 14.55 43.28 -52.28
CA VAL A 185 14.26 44.00 -53.53
C VAL A 185 14.86 45.42 -53.50
N GLY A 186 14.74 46.12 -52.38
CA GLY A 186 15.32 47.46 -52.20
C GLY A 186 16.85 47.48 -52.35
N LEU A 187 17.53 46.51 -51.72
CA LEU A 187 18.98 46.33 -51.81
C LEU A 187 19.41 45.93 -53.22
N GLN A 188 18.67 45.02 -53.89
CA GLN A 188 18.97 44.64 -55.27
C GLN A 188 18.90 45.85 -56.20
N LYS A 189 17.87 46.68 -56.06
CA LYS A 189 17.75 47.92 -56.84
C LYS A 189 18.94 48.87 -56.60
N LEU A 190 19.37 49.01 -55.34
CA LEU A 190 20.54 49.84 -55.00
C LEU A 190 21.82 49.29 -55.65
N ILE A 191 22.00 47.96 -55.64
CA ILE A 191 23.12 47.29 -56.31
C ILE A 191 23.06 47.56 -57.82
N ASP A 192 21.90 47.37 -58.46
CA ASP A 192 21.71 47.60 -59.89
C ASP A 192 21.98 49.07 -60.27
N ASP A 193 21.51 50.02 -59.45
CA ASP A 193 21.77 51.45 -59.64
C ASP A 193 23.27 51.79 -59.54
N GLN A 194 24.00 51.17 -58.60
CA GLN A 194 25.45 51.33 -58.47
C GLN A 194 26.20 50.69 -59.64
N TYR A 195 25.79 49.50 -60.08
CA TYR A 195 26.36 48.87 -61.28
C TYR A 195 26.11 49.71 -62.53
N ALA A 196 24.93 50.31 -62.68
CA ALA A 196 24.62 51.21 -63.79
C ALA A 196 25.50 52.48 -63.74
N LYS A 197 25.75 53.06 -62.56
CA LYS A 197 26.68 54.19 -62.38
C LYS A 197 28.11 53.81 -62.75
N ILE A 198 28.59 52.66 -62.28
CA ILE A 198 29.92 52.14 -62.63
C ILE A 198 30.03 51.92 -64.15
N THR A 199 29.00 51.37 -64.77
CA THR A 199 28.96 51.11 -66.21
C THR A 199 29.02 52.42 -67.02
N LYS A 200 28.24 53.44 -66.63
CA LYS A 200 28.30 54.77 -67.25
C LYS A 200 29.66 55.44 -67.09
N LEU A 201 30.29 55.32 -65.92
CA LEU A 201 31.65 55.82 -65.71
C LEU A 201 32.65 55.09 -66.60
N SER A 202 32.58 53.75 -66.71
CA SER A 202 33.47 52.99 -67.59
C SER A 202 33.28 53.30 -69.09
N GLN A 203 32.06 53.61 -69.54
CA GLN A 203 31.79 54.04 -70.92
C GLN A 203 32.26 55.48 -71.19
N GLY A 204 32.21 56.37 -70.20
CA GLY A 204 32.77 57.72 -70.28
C GLY A 204 34.30 57.69 -70.38
N TYR A 205 34.96 56.89 -69.53
CA TYR A 205 36.42 56.73 -69.54
C TYR A 205 36.95 56.12 -70.86
N LEU A 206 36.23 55.16 -71.46
CA LEU A 206 36.60 54.59 -72.76
C LEU A 206 36.37 55.55 -73.95
N SER A 207 35.49 56.55 -73.79
CA SER A 207 35.27 57.61 -74.79
C SER A 207 36.34 58.71 -74.68
N GLU A 208 36.79 59.03 -73.47
CA GLU A 208 37.89 59.97 -73.23
C GLU A 208 39.26 59.39 -73.65
N GLU A 209 39.56 58.11 -73.36
CA GLU A 209 40.83 57.48 -73.76
C GLU A 209 41.03 57.37 -75.28
N LEU A 210 39.96 57.37 -76.08
CA LEU A 210 40.02 57.33 -77.55
C LEU A 210 40.22 58.73 -78.18
N GLU A 211 39.83 59.78 -77.48
CA GLU A 211 39.97 61.18 -77.91
C GLU A 211 41.28 61.82 -77.40
N ASP A 212 41.81 61.33 -76.27
CA ASP A 212 43.12 61.73 -75.71
C ASP A 212 44.34 61.12 -76.41
N MET A 213 44.19 60.02 -77.16
CA MET A 213 45.31 59.47 -77.95
C MET A 213 45.71 60.33 -79.16
N PHE A 214 44.86 61.26 -79.62
CA PHE A 214 45.17 62.10 -80.78
C PHE A 214 45.63 63.53 -80.45
N SER A 215 45.61 63.95 -79.18
CA SER A 215 45.63 65.39 -78.86
C SER A 215 46.63 65.86 -77.80
N SER A 216 47.62 65.08 -77.34
CA SER A 216 48.47 65.62 -76.25
C SER A 216 49.92 65.13 -76.09
N THR A 217 50.70 65.21 -77.17
CA THR A 217 52.14 65.57 -77.08
C THR A 217 52.36 66.96 -76.43
N GLY A 218 51.31 67.64 -75.93
CA GLY A 218 51.33 68.89 -75.17
C GLY A 218 51.11 68.77 -73.65
N ASN A 219 50.81 67.58 -73.11
CA ASN A 219 50.43 67.37 -71.70
C ASN A 219 51.61 67.25 -70.70
N LYS A 220 52.54 68.21 -70.69
CA LYS A 220 53.57 68.27 -69.60
C LYS A 220 53.81 69.63 -68.96
N LEU A 221 53.06 70.68 -69.32
CA LEU A 221 53.19 72.00 -68.70
C LEU A 221 51.98 72.42 -67.82
N ASP A 222 50.78 71.90 -68.08
CA ASP A 222 49.57 72.28 -67.31
C ASP A 222 49.33 71.44 -66.04
N GLU A 223 49.94 70.24 -65.93
CA GLU A 223 49.86 69.41 -64.71
C GLU A 223 50.59 70.03 -63.50
N LEU A 224 51.58 70.90 -63.74
CA LEU A 224 52.29 71.61 -62.68
C LEU A 224 51.52 72.81 -62.13
N GLN A 225 50.63 73.41 -62.91
CA GLN A 225 49.84 74.58 -62.51
C GLN A 225 48.54 74.19 -61.78
N ASN A 226 47.96 73.01 -62.09
CA ASN A 226 46.76 72.49 -61.42
C ASN A 226 47.01 71.91 -60.02
N SER A 227 48.20 71.34 -59.74
CA SER A 227 48.52 70.86 -58.39
C SER A 227 48.68 72.01 -57.36
N GLN A 228 49.05 73.21 -57.83
CA GLN A 228 49.20 74.40 -56.99
C GLN A 228 47.84 75.04 -56.62
N SER A 229 46.82 74.90 -57.46
CA SER A 229 45.46 75.40 -57.20
C SER A 229 44.70 74.53 -56.20
N LEU A 230 44.86 73.20 -56.28
CA LEU A 230 44.27 72.23 -55.35
C LEU A 230 44.81 72.35 -53.91
N ALA A 231 46.09 72.71 -53.75
CA ALA A 231 46.70 72.95 -52.43
C ALA A 231 46.15 74.22 -51.72
N ILE A 232 45.78 75.25 -52.50
CA ILE A 232 45.20 76.50 -51.99
C ILE A 232 43.73 76.31 -51.57
N GLU A 233 42.99 75.44 -52.26
CA GLU A 233 41.57 75.14 -51.98
C GLU A 233 41.41 74.24 -50.75
N ALA A 234 42.33 73.29 -50.55
CA ALA A 234 42.41 72.47 -49.33
C ALA A 234 42.65 73.33 -48.06
N CYS A 235 43.46 74.40 -48.16
CA CYS A 235 43.71 75.33 -47.05
C CYS A 235 42.50 76.25 -46.75
N LYS A 236 41.66 76.57 -47.75
CA LYS A 236 40.41 77.32 -47.55
C LYS A 236 39.31 76.45 -46.92
N SER A 237 39.22 75.17 -47.30
CA SER A 237 38.31 74.19 -46.68
C SER A 237 38.67 73.95 -45.22
N LEU A 238 39.95 73.78 -44.86
CA LEU A 238 40.39 73.61 -43.47
C LEU A 238 40.02 74.81 -42.58
N LYS A 239 40.00 76.02 -43.15
CA LYS A 239 39.59 77.26 -42.48
C LYS A 239 38.08 77.35 -42.23
N GLY A 240 37.27 76.71 -43.08
CA GLY A 240 35.82 76.53 -42.87
C GLY A 240 35.50 75.48 -41.80
N TYR A 241 36.31 74.40 -41.73
CA TYR A 241 36.20 73.37 -40.68
C TYR A 241 36.52 73.89 -39.26
N LEU A 242 37.29 74.97 -39.14
CA LEU A 242 37.63 75.61 -37.86
C LEU A 242 36.65 76.73 -37.45
N ALA A 243 35.64 77.06 -38.27
CA ALA A 243 34.80 78.24 -38.07
C ALA A 243 33.47 77.99 -37.31
N ASN A 244 33.11 76.74 -36.97
CA ASN A 244 31.88 76.50 -36.21
C ASN A 244 31.97 75.32 -35.21
N PRO A 245 32.44 75.55 -33.97
CA PRO A 245 32.58 74.52 -32.93
C PRO A 245 31.25 74.05 -32.32
N GLU A 246 30.14 74.76 -32.56
CA GLU A 246 28.88 74.56 -31.85
C GLU A 246 27.98 73.47 -32.46
N SER A 247 28.11 73.17 -33.76
CA SER A 247 27.31 72.09 -34.39
C SER A 247 27.78 70.69 -33.99
N TYR A 248 29.05 70.54 -33.58
CA TYR A 248 29.61 69.25 -33.16
C TYR A 248 29.26 68.90 -31.71
N ASN A 249 28.93 69.90 -30.88
CA ASN A 249 28.56 69.69 -29.48
C ASN A 249 27.14 69.08 -29.35
N LEU A 250 26.20 69.43 -30.24
CA LEU A 250 24.85 68.85 -30.22
C LEU A 250 24.82 67.38 -30.66
N GLU A 251 25.53 67.02 -31.73
CA GLU A 251 25.54 65.65 -32.25
C GLU A 251 26.28 64.69 -31.32
N THR A 252 27.40 65.16 -30.75
CA THR A 252 28.15 64.42 -29.71
C THR A 252 27.31 64.28 -28.43
N MET A 253 26.58 65.32 -27.99
CA MET A 253 25.68 65.24 -26.84
C MET A 253 24.45 64.35 -27.09
N ALA A 254 23.92 64.32 -28.31
CA ALA A 254 22.85 63.41 -28.69
C ALA A 254 23.31 61.94 -28.67
N GLN A 255 24.52 61.66 -29.17
CA GLN A 255 25.14 60.34 -29.08
C GLN A 255 25.42 59.95 -27.62
N TYR A 256 25.96 60.84 -26.79
CA TYR A 256 26.12 60.59 -25.35
C TYR A 256 24.79 60.31 -24.65
N SER A 257 23.72 61.05 -24.98
CA SER A 257 22.39 60.79 -24.43
C SER A 257 21.83 59.43 -24.88
N ALA A 258 22.12 58.99 -26.10
CA ALA A 258 21.74 57.67 -26.58
C ALA A 258 22.51 56.56 -25.85
N PHE A 259 23.82 56.73 -25.65
CA PHE A 259 24.64 55.79 -24.88
C PHE A 259 24.20 55.69 -23.41
N ILE A 260 23.85 56.80 -22.76
CA ILE A 260 23.33 56.78 -21.39
C ILE A 260 22.01 56.01 -21.29
N LYS A 261 21.13 56.11 -22.30
CA LYS A 261 19.89 55.32 -22.35
C LYS A 261 20.16 53.83 -22.51
N ILE A 262 21.11 53.45 -23.37
CA ILE A 262 21.53 52.06 -23.56
C ILE A 262 22.12 51.49 -22.27
N ILE A 263 23.01 52.24 -21.60
CA ILE A 263 23.61 51.82 -20.31
C ILE A 263 22.53 51.60 -19.25
N LYS A 264 21.55 52.50 -19.12
CA LYS A 264 20.44 52.32 -18.16
C LYS A 264 19.57 51.10 -18.47
N ASN A 265 19.34 50.80 -19.75
CA ASN A 265 18.61 49.58 -20.15
C ASN A 265 19.41 48.31 -19.83
N LEU A 266 20.73 48.31 -20.06
CA LEU A 266 21.59 47.18 -19.71
C LEU A 266 21.67 46.96 -18.20
N GLU A 267 21.76 48.02 -17.39
CA GLU A 267 21.72 47.94 -15.92
C GLU A 267 20.36 47.44 -15.38
N LYS A 268 19.27 47.73 -16.10
CA LYS A 268 17.94 47.20 -15.80
C LYS A 268 17.87 45.70 -16.11
N ASN A 269 18.27 45.30 -17.31
CA ASN A 269 18.28 43.89 -17.73
C ASN A 269 19.19 43.04 -16.84
N GLN A 270 20.35 43.57 -16.40
CA GLN A 270 21.24 42.88 -15.47
C GLN A 270 20.59 42.63 -14.10
N ARG A 271 19.78 43.58 -13.60
CA ARG A 271 19.01 43.39 -12.35
C ARG A 271 17.94 42.32 -12.52
N GLU A 272 17.17 42.39 -13.60
CA GLU A 272 16.12 41.42 -13.89
C GLU A 272 16.69 39.99 -14.02
N LEU A 273 17.85 39.84 -14.68
CA LEU A 273 18.53 38.56 -14.79
C LEU A 273 19.01 38.04 -13.42
N LYS A 274 19.59 38.90 -12.57
CA LYS A 274 20.00 38.51 -11.21
C LYS A 274 18.83 38.07 -10.34
N ASP A 275 17.68 38.72 -10.48
CA ASP A 275 16.48 38.35 -9.73
C ASP A 275 15.87 37.05 -10.27
N ALA A 276 15.88 36.83 -11.59
CA ALA A 276 15.46 35.57 -12.20
C ALA A 276 16.33 34.38 -11.76
N VAL A 277 17.66 34.56 -11.68
CA VAL A 277 18.59 33.55 -11.16
C VAL A 277 18.27 33.24 -9.69
N ARG A 278 18.04 34.26 -8.86
CA ARG A 278 17.68 34.06 -7.44
C ARG A 278 16.38 33.28 -7.26
N VAL A 279 15.37 33.52 -8.10
CA VAL A 279 14.10 32.77 -8.09
C VAL A 279 14.32 31.31 -8.49
N LYS A 280 15.18 31.04 -9.46
CA LYS A 280 15.52 29.66 -9.86
C LYS A 280 16.33 28.93 -8.79
N ASP A 281 17.27 29.60 -8.12
CA ASP A 281 18.02 29.03 -6.99
C ASP A 281 17.07 28.63 -5.83
N GLY A 282 16.06 29.46 -5.55
CA GLY A 282 15.01 29.13 -4.58
C GLY A 282 14.23 27.88 -4.97
N HIS A 283 13.88 27.71 -6.25
CA HIS A 283 13.22 26.50 -6.75
C HIS A 283 14.11 25.26 -6.63
N ILE A 284 15.40 25.38 -6.94
CA ILE A 284 16.36 24.27 -6.82
C ILE A 284 16.43 23.80 -5.37
N GLN A 285 16.56 24.72 -4.40
CA GLN A 285 16.57 24.37 -2.98
C GLN A 285 15.27 23.69 -2.53
N GLY A 286 14.13 24.12 -3.05
CA GLY A 286 12.83 23.47 -2.79
C GLY A 286 12.79 22.03 -3.29
N LEU A 287 13.25 21.79 -4.52
CA LEU A 287 13.30 20.44 -5.11
C LEU A 287 14.30 19.54 -4.39
N THR A 288 15.47 20.05 -3.99
CA THR A 288 16.46 19.27 -3.21
C THR A 288 15.89 18.84 -1.86
N ARG A 289 15.09 19.67 -1.18
CA ARG A 289 14.42 19.25 0.07
C ARG A 289 13.39 18.15 -0.18
N GLN A 290 12.63 18.22 -1.27
CA GLN A 290 11.67 17.17 -1.63
C GLN A 290 12.36 15.85 -1.98
N GLU A 291 13.52 15.90 -2.64
CA GLU A 291 14.35 14.72 -2.94
C GLU A 291 14.77 13.99 -1.66
N VAL A 292 15.23 14.73 -0.63
CA VAL A 292 15.62 14.15 0.66
C VAL A 292 14.43 13.43 1.31
N VAL A 293 13.25 14.06 1.37
CA VAL A 293 12.04 13.46 1.96
C VAL A 293 11.63 12.18 1.21
N LEU A 294 11.68 12.18 -0.11
CA LEU A 294 11.35 11.00 -0.91
C LEU A 294 12.34 9.85 -0.69
N ASN A 295 13.63 10.16 -0.56
CA ASN A 295 14.66 9.16 -0.27
C ASN A 295 14.47 8.53 1.12
N GLU A 296 14.10 9.30 2.13
CA GLU A 296 13.74 8.77 3.46
C GLU A 296 12.55 7.80 3.38
N ILE A 297 11.49 8.19 2.65
CA ILE A 297 10.31 7.32 2.44
C ILE A 297 10.72 6.03 1.73
N ILE A 298 11.60 6.08 0.73
CA ILE A 298 12.09 4.90 0.02
C ILE A 298 12.84 3.97 0.99
N MET A 299 13.74 4.52 1.80
CA MET A 299 14.50 3.75 2.79
C MET A 299 13.60 3.05 3.81
N ASP A 300 12.58 3.74 4.33
CA ASP A 300 11.62 3.17 5.26
C ASP A 300 10.84 2.00 4.64
N ARG A 301 10.40 2.17 3.39
CA ARG A 301 9.66 1.13 2.67
C ARG A 301 10.53 -0.06 2.31
N ASP A 302 11.79 0.15 1.96
CA ASP A 302 12.75 -0.95 1.75
C ASP A 302 12.98 -1.74 3.03
N GLY A 303 13.03 -1.06 4.18
CA GLY A 303 13.09 -1.70 5.50
C GLY A 303 11.86 -2.57 5.80
N GLU A 304 10.66 -2.06 5.53
CA GLU A 304 9.41 -2.83 5.67
C GLU A 304 9.35 -4.04 4.72
N ILE A 305 9.76 -3.86 3.46
CA ILE A 305 9.83 -4.95 2.46
C ILE A 305 10.77 -6.05 2.95
N LEU A 306 11.91 -5.68 3.54
CA LEU A 306 12.87 -6.66 4.07
C LEU A 306 12.24 -7.46 5.22
N LYS A 307 11.54 -6.78 6.14
CA LYS A 307 10.82 -7.41 7.26
C LYS A 307 9.74 -8.37 6.76
N LEU A 308 8.92 -7.93 5.80
CA LEU A 308 7.87 -8.75 5.21
C LEU A 308 8.42 -9.95 4.44
N LYS A 309 9.51 -9.79 3.69
CA LYS A 309 10.20 -10.90 3.03
C LYS A 309 10.68 -11.95 4.02
N LYS A 310 11.20 -11.51 5.18
CA LYS A 310 11.61 -12.41 6.25
C LYS A 310 10.41 -13.18 6.81
N ILE A 311 9.34 -12.48 7.18
CA ILE A 311 8.11 -13.10 7.71
C ILE A 311 7.49 -14.09 6.70
N VAL A 312 7.43 -13.74 5.42
CA VAL A 312 6.94 -14.64 4.37
C VAL A 312 7.85 -15.86 4.20
N GLY A 313 9.18 -15.68 4.31
CA GLY A 313 10.13 -16.78 4.32
C GLY A 313 9.91 -17.73 5.49
N ASP A 314 9.78 -17.18 6.70
CA ASP A 314 9.58 -17.92 7.95
C ASP A 314 8.26 -18.70 7.91
N LEU A 315 7.15 -18.06 7.51
CA LEU A 315 5.84 -18.71 7.36
C LEU A 315 5.84 -19.79 6.28
N ARG A 316 6.65 -19.65 5.23
CA ARG A 316 6.78 -20.67 4.18
C ARG A 316 7.55 -21.90 4.67
N VAL A 317 8.55 -21.71 5.53
CA VAL A 317 9.26 -22.80 6.21
C VAL A 317 8.34 -23.52 7.20
N GLU A 318 7.49 -22.78 7.92
CA GLU A 318 6.48 -23.37 8.81
C GLU A 318 5.36 -24.10 8.05
N ALA A 319 4.90 -23.56 6.91
CA ALA A 319 3.85 -24.15 6.09
C ALA A 319 4.31 -25.38 5.27
N GLU A 320 5.57 -25.42 4.85
CA GLU A 320 6.13 -26.57 4.12
C GLU A 320 6.53 -27.73 5.04
N GLY A 321 6.58 -27.52 6.37
CA GLY A 321 7.07 -28.52 7.33
C GLY A 321 8.55 -28.83 7.10
N THR A 322 9.26 -29.21 8.15
CA THR A 322 10.68 -29.63 8.07
C THR A 322 10.84 -30.99 7.38
N SER A 323 10.43 -31.13 6.12
CA SER A 323 10.47 -32.42 5.39
C SER A 323 10.95 -32.32 3.94
N LYS A 324 11.89 -31.41 3.64
CA LYS A 324 12.71 -31.57 2.45
C LYS A 324 14.15 -31.90 2.86
N PRO A 325 14.67 -33.11 2.54
CA PRO A 325 16.08 -33.41 2.74
C PRO A 325 16.93 -32.47 1.85
N PRO A 326 18.20 -32.23 2.22
CA PRO A 326 19.06 -31.32 1.46
C PRO A 326 19.20 -31.85 0.02
N VAL A 327 18.67 -31.08 -0.94
CA VAL A 327 18.84 -31.38 -2.36
C VAL A 327 20.31 -31.15 -2.70
N HIS A 328 21.02 -32.24 -2.96
CA HIS A 328 22.37 -32.21 -3.49
C HIS A 328 22.33 -31.56 -4.89
N THR A 329 22.71 -30.29 -5.00
CA THR A 329 22.92 -29.66 -6.31
C THR A 329 24.16 -30.26 -6.97
N PRO A 330 24.08 -30.71 -8.24
CA PRO A 330 25.27 -31.10 -8.98
C PRO A 330 26.19 -29.88 -9.14
N LYS A 331 27.48 -30.07 -8.89
CA LYS A 331 28.52 -29.08 -9.19
C LYS A 331 28.55 -28.83 -10.71
N SER A 332 27.81 -27.83 -11.17
CA SER A 332 27.97 -27.26 -12.51
C SER A 332 29.28 -26.48 -12.53
N LYS A 333 30.31 -27.09 -13.13
CA LYS A 333 31.47 -26.38 -13.66
C LYS A 333 31.04 -25.73 -14.99
N HIS A 334 31.52 -24.50 -15.22
CA HIS A 334 31.33 -23.62 -16.39
C HIS A 334 30.27 -22.53 -16.18
N GLY A 335 30.53 -21.25 -16.42
CA GLY A 335 31.70 -20.63 -17.03
C GLY A 335 31.72 -19.13 -16.73
N ARG A 336 32.93 -18.58 -16.81
CA ARG A 336 33.23 -17.16 -16.70
C ARG A 336 32.32 -16.31 -17.60
N SER A 337 31.80 -15.23 -17.05
CA SER A 337 31.85 -13.94 -17.74
C SER A 337 32.09 -12.84 -16.73
N ARG A 338 33.28 -12.23 -16.84
CA ARG A 338 33.69 -11.00 -16.17
C ARG A 338 33.11 -9.82 -16.94
N THR A 339 32.58 -8.86 -16.20
CA THR A 339 32.69 -7.39 -16.41
C THR A 339 32.15 -6.80 -15.10
N ALA A 340 32.97 -6.52 -14.08
CA ALA A 340 33.89 -5.39 -13.93
C ALA A 340 33.19 -4.03 -14.03
N PHE A 341 32.63 -3.55 -12.91
CA PHE A 341 32.75 -2.16 -12.44
C PHE A 341 32.56 -2.17 -10.91
N GLN A 342 33.64 -1.86 -10.17
CA GLN A 342 33.60 -1.48 -8.75
C GLN A 342 33.04 -0.05 -8.61
N PRO A 343 32.53 0.30 -7.42
CA PRO A 343 33.33 1.21 -6.59
C PRO A 343 33.48 0.75 -5.13
N THR A 344 34.76 0.70 -4.71
CA THR A 344 35.35 1.10 -3.41
C THR A 344 34.49 1.12 -2.13
N GLU A 345 34.80 0.12 -1.30
CA GLU A 345 35.00 0.09 0.15
C GLU A 345 34.90 1.41 0.94
N ASN A 346 34.11 1.38 2.02
CA ASN A 346 34.52 1.81 3.36
C ASN A 346 33.62 1.21 4.48
N SER A 347 34.26 0.43 5.36
CA SER A 347 33.93 0.16 6.79
C SER A 347 32.88 -0.93 7.14
N PRO A 348 32.92 -1.53 8.35
CA PRO A 348 33.85 -2.62 8.70
C PRO A 348 33.20 -3.83 9.41
N GLY A 349 33.90 -4.97 9.30
CA GLY A 349 33.92 -6.19 10.12
C GLY A 349 32.82 -6.51 11.14
N ILE A 350 32.22 -7.71 10.96
CA ILE A 350 31.86 -8.60 12.08
C ILE A 350 32.30 -10.02 11.73
N GLN A 351 33.01 -10.62 12.68
CA GLN A 351 33.77 -11.86 12.59
C GLN A 351 32.91 -13.12 12.54
N ASN A 352 33.50 -14.15 11.95
CA ASN A 352 33.11 -15.55 11.95
C ASN A 352 32.95 -16.10 13.38
N ARG A 353 31.95 -16.97 13.57
CA ARG A 353 32.03 -18.06 14.55
C ARG A 353 31.83 -19.39 13.82
N GLU A 354 32.89 -20.17 13.86
CA GLU A 354 32.93 -21.61 13.59
C GLU A 354 32.02 -22.33 14.59
N ILE A 355 31.25 -23.31 14.13
CA ILE A 355 30.77 -24.42 14.95
C ILE A 355 30.98 -25.70 14.16
N ASP A 356 31.67 -26.62 14.82
CA ASP A 356 32.14 -27.93 14.39
C ASP A 356 31.06 -28.84 13.78
N THR A 357 31.37 -29.38 12.61
CA THR A 357 30.77 -30.63 12.11
C THR A 357 31.54 -31.82 12.70
N GLN A 358 30.95 -32.48 13.70
CA GLN A 358 31.36 -33.81 14.14
C GLN A 358 30.51 -34.86 13.41
N GLU A 359 31.16 -35.61 12.52
CA GLU A 359 30.68 -36.88 12.00
C GLU A 359 30.53 -37.90 13.15
N CYS A 360 29.41 -38.60 13.22
CA CYS A 360 29.30 -39.83 14.02
C CYS A 360 28.66 -40.94 13.19
N GLU A 361 29.48 -41.95 12.92
CA GLU A 361 29.17 -43.21 12.27
C GLU A 361 27.96 -43.92 12.92
N GLN A 362 26.95 -44.27 12.13
CA GLN A 362 25.98 -45.29 12.52
C GLN A 362 26.43 -46.65 11.97
N LYS A 363 27.13 -47.41 12.83
CA LYS A 363 27.35 -48.85 12.64
C LYS A 363 26.03 -49.60 12.74
N SER A 364 25.75 -50.42 11.73
CA SER A 364 24.66 -51.39 11.70
C SER A 364 24.85 -52.45 12.80
N ARG A 365 23.94 -52.48 13.79
CA ARG A 365 23.86 -53.58 14.76
C ARG A 365 23.01 -54.70 14.19
N LYS A 366 23.67 -55.84 14.01
CA LYS A 366 23.11 -57.14 13.68
C LYS A 366 22.14 -57.61 14.77
N SER A 367 21.14 -58.35 14.31
CA SER A 367 20.07 -59.02 15.05
C SER A 367 20.55 -59.89 16.21
N GLU A 368 20.12 -59.58 17.44
CA GLU A 368 20.02 -60.52 18.55
C GLU A 368 18.69 -61.27 18.44
N LYS A 369 18.69 -62.37 17.69
CA LYS A 369 17.69 -63.44 17.87
C LYS A 369 18.43 -64.62 18.49
N ASN A 370 17.89 -65.11 19.62
CA ASN A 370 18.31 -66.29 20.39
C ASN A 370 19.14 -65.98 21.65
N SER A 371 18.47 -65.43 22.66
CA SER A 371 18.83 -65.65 24.06
C SER A 371 17.77 -66.56 24.71
N PRO A 372 18.16 -67.57 25.53
CA PRO A 372 17.20 -68.41 26.25
C PRO A 372 16.47 -67.56 27.30
N GLY A 373 15.13 -67.54 27.26
CA GLY A 373 14.29 -66.78 28.20
C GLY A 373 13.50 -65.62 27.61
N MET A 374 13.44 -65.47 26.28
CA MET A 374 12.57 -64.52 25.58
C MET A 374 11.34 -65.23 25.00
N VAL A 375 10.15 -64.67 25.21
CA VAL A 375 8.87 -65.12 24.66
C VAL A 375 8.26 -63.97 23.83
N GLU A 376 7.69 -64.31 22.68
CA GLU A 376 7.05 -63.34 21.79
C GLU A 376 5.67 -62.93 22.34
N CYS A 377 5.39 -61.63 22.39
CA CYS A 377 4.07 -61.14 22.79
C CYS A 377 3.05 -61.37 21.67
N ASP A 378 1.92 -62.00 21.99
CA ASP A 378 0.89 -62.32 21.00
C ASP A 378 0.23 -61.09 20.35
N VAL A 379 0.26 -59.92 21.04
CA VAL A 379 -0.38 -58.67 20.60
C VAL A 379 0.56 -57.82 19.73
N CYS A 380 1.80 -57.58 20.15
CA CYS A 380 2.74 -56.69 19.45
C CYS A 380 3.89 -57.40 18.71
N LYS A 381 3.98 -58.73 18.81
CA LYS A 381 5.02 -59.57 18.16
C LYS A 381 6.47 -59.22 18.54
N TYR A 382 6.66 -58.54 19.66
CA TYR A 382 7.98 -58.24 20.21
C TYR A 382 8.47 -59.39 21.10
N TYR A 383 9.77 -59.69 21.09
CA TYR A 383 10.38 -60.70 21.96
C TYR A 383 10.75 -60.08 23.31
N ILE A 384 10.23 -60.65 24.38
CA ILE A 384 10.26 -60.05 25.72
C ILE A 384 10.72 -61.11 26.71
N CYS A 385 11.52 -60.70 27.70
CA CYS A 385 11.96 -61.61 28.74
C CYS A 385 10.77 -62.18 29.51
N THR A 386 10.76 -63.48 29.78
CA THR A 386 9.67 -64.19 30.49
C THR A 386 9.30 -63.54 31.82
N SER A 387 10.27 -62.94 32.52
CA SER A 387 10.06 -62.23 33.78
C SER A 387 9.18 -60.96 33.66
N LYS A 388 9.06 -60.38 32.47
CA LYS A 388 8.28 -59.15 32.20
C LYS A 388 7.05 -59.38 31.31
N LEU A 389 6.77 -60.64 30.97
CA LEU A 389 5.72 -60.98 30.01
C LEU A 389 4.33 -60.58 30.50
N VAL A 390 4.03 -60.80 31.78
CA VAL A 390 2.69 -60.52 32.34
C VAL A 390 2.40 -59.01 32.36
N GLU A 391 3.34 -58.19 32.84
CA GLU A 391 3.20 -56.73 32.84
C GLU A 391 3.09 -56.15 31.43
N HIS A 392 3.88 -56.68 30.49
CA HIS A 392 3.82 -56.25 29.11
C HIS A 392 2.50 -56.64 28.43
N VAL A 393 2.02 -57.89 28.60
CA VAL A 393 0.77 -58.34 27.98
C VAL A 393 -0.43 -57.56 28.50
N VAL A 394 -0.46 -57.20 29.80
CA VAL A 394 -1.53 -56.35 30.37
C VAL A 394 -1.48 -54.94 29.81
N SER A 395 -0.30 -54.32 29.76
CA SER A 395 -0.14 -52.97 29.21
C SER A 395 -0.43 -52.92 27.71
N CYS A 396 0.04 -53.92 26.97
CA CYS A 396 -0.13 -54.03 25.52
C CYS A 396 -1.58 -54.32 25.13
N LYS A 397 -2.32 -55.12 25.92
CA LYS A 397 -3.77 -55.29 25.72
C LYS A 397 -4.54 -54.00 25.97
N MET A 398 -4.21 -53.25 27.02
CA MET A 398 -4.85 -51.96 27.30
C MET A 398 -4.62 -50.95 26.18
N GLU A 399 -3.37 -50.83 25.69
CA GLU A 399 -3.04 -49.94 24.58
C GLU A 399 -3.71 -50.38 23.26
N TYR A 400 -3.87 -51.69 23.02
CA TYR A 400 -4.54 -52.22 21.85
C TYR A 400 -6.06 -52.01 21.88
N GLU A 401 -6.70 -52.14 23.05
CA GLU A 401 -8.11 -51.82 23.25
C GLU A 401 -8.38 -50.31 23.10
N LEU A 402 -7.47 -49.45 23.60
CA LEU A 402 -7.51 -48.00 23.36
C LEU A 402 -7.27 -47.62 21.89
N ARG A 403 -6.53 -48.45 21.12
CA ARG A 403 -6.28 -48.26 19.69
C ARG A 403 -7.19 -49.07 18.76
N SER A 404 -8.24 -49.70 19.29
CA SER A 404 -9.11 -50.55 18.48
C SER A 404 -9.84 -49.72 17.39
N PRO A 405 -9.93 -50.23 16.14
CA PRO A 405 -10.42 -49.46 14.98
C PRO A 405 -11.84 -48.90 15.12
N SER A 406 -12.64 -49.43 16.04
CA SER A 406 -14.01 -48.99 16.34
C SER A 406 -14.10 -47.62 17.01
N ASN A 407 -13.01 -47.12 17.62
CA ASN A 407 -12.96 -45.78 18.24
C ASN A 407 -12.15 -44.74 17.42
N PHE A 408 -11.50 -45.16 16.33
CA PHE A 408 -10.65 -44.30 15.50
C PHE A 408 -11.39 -43.47 14.45
N SER A 409 -12.62 -43.84 14.09
CA SER A 409 -13.37 -43.20 13.00
C SER A 409 -13.81 -41.76 13.32
N ASN A 410 -14.06 -41.42 14.59
CA ASN A 410 -14.53 -40.07 14.96
C ASN A 410 -13.40 -39.10 15.34
N ILE A 411 -12.29 -39.57 15.92
CA ILE A 411 -11.16 -38.72 16.32
C ILE A 411 -10.28 -38.39 15.10
N SER A 412 -10.00 -39.37 14.23
CA SER A 412 -9.25 -39.16 12.98
C SER A 412 -9.96 -38.19 12.02
N ALA A 413 -11.29 -38.27 11.93
CA ALA A 413 -12.09 -37.38 11.10
C ALA A 413 -12.14 -35.93 11.65
N TYR A 414 -12.08 -35.76 12.97
CA TYR A 414 -12.05 -34.43 13.60
C TYR A 414 -10.69 -33.75 13.42
N ASP A 415 -9.59 -34.49 13.64
CA ASP A 415 -8.23 -33.98 13.40
C ASP A 415 -7.95 -33.72 11.91
N GLN A 416 -8.48 -34.54 11.00
CA GLN A 416 -8.42 -34.27 9.57
C GLN A 416 -9.22 -33.02 9.20
N ARG A 417 -10.44 -32.83 9.73
CA ARG A 417 -11.24 -31.62 9.46
C ARG A 417 -10.58 -30.36 10.01
N PHE A 418 -10.04 -30.40 11.22
CA PHE A 418 -9.31 -29.27 11.82
C PHE A 418 -8.04 -28.94 11.05
N SER A 419 -7.32 -29.96 10.55
CA SER A 419 -6.14 -29.78 9.71
C SER A 419 -6.47 -29.21 8.32
N ILE A 420 -7.57 -29.66 7.71
CA ILE A 420 -8.08 -29.11 6.43
C ILE A 420 -8.52 -27.66 6.60
N GLU A 421 -9.29 -27.35 7.65
CA GLU A 421 -9.76 -25.99 7.93
C GLU A 421 -8.61 -25.03 8.24
N LYS A 422 -7.57 -25.51 8.96
CA LYS A 422 -6.32 -24.77 9.19
C LYS A 422 -5.58 -24.53 7.87
N ASN A 423 -5.48 -25.53 6.99
CA ASN A 423 -4.83 -25.40 5.69
C ASN A 423 -5.59 -24.44 4.77
N GLU A 424 -6.93 -24.49 4.74
CA GLU A 424 -7.76 -23.56 3.97
C GLU A 424 -7.63 -22.11 4.49
N ASN A 425 -7.54 -21.91 5.80
CA ASN A 425 -7.28 -20.60 6.38
C ASN A 425 -5.88 -20.08 6.04
N LEU A 426 -4.86 -20.93 6.12
CA LEU A 426 -3.50 -20.57 5.71
C LEU A 426 -3.44 -20.24 4.22
N GLU A 427 -4.15 -21.00 3.38
CA GLU A 427 -4.21 -20.75 1.94
C GLU A 427 -4.93 -19.43 1.60
N LYS A 428 -6.02 -19.11 2.30
CA LYS A 428 -6.67 -17.79 2.22
C LYS A 428 -5.72 -16.65 2.60
N GLN A 429 -5.00 -16.78 3.71
CA GLN A 429 -4.01 -15.78 4.13
C GLN A 429 -2.88 -15.65 3.10
N VAL A 430 -2.38 -16.76 2.55
CA VAL A 430 -1.37 -16.75 1.48
C VAL A 430 -1.88 -16.02 0.25
N ASN A 431 -3.14 -16.22 -0.14
CA ASN A 431 -3.72 -15.55 -1.30
C ASN A 431 -3.95 -14.05 -1.06
N GLU A 432 -4.38 -13.64 0.14
CA GLU A 432 -4.47 -12.23 0.53
C GLU A 432 -3.10 -11.55 0.55
N LEU A 433 -2.08 -12.23 1.05
CA LEU A 433 -0.70 -11.74 1.06
C LEU A 433 -0.12 -11.65 -0.36
N LYS A 434 -0.41 -12.60 -1.26
CA LYS A 434 -0.03 -12.53 -2.68
C LYS A 434 -0.67 -11.33 -3.38
N LEU A 435 -1.95 -11.06 -3.12
CA LEU A 435 -2.65 -9.89 -3.66
C LEU A 435 -2.03 -8.59 -3.15
N SER A 436 -1.73 -8.51 -1.86
CA SER A 436 -1.07 -7.36 -1.24
C SER A 436 0.34 -7.15 -1.79
N LEU A 437 1.11 -8.23 -1.99
CA LEU A 437 2.42 -8.19 -2.64
C LEU A 437 2.32 -7.69 -4.08
N GLY A 438 1.29 -8.11 -4.84
CA GLY A 438 1.02 -7.61 -6.19
C GLY A 438 0.75 -6.11 -6.21
N LYS A 439 -0.07 -5.61 -5.26
CA LYS A 439 -0.34 -4.17 -5.12
C LYS A 439 0.94 -3.38 -4.81
N LEU A 440 1.77 -3.87 -3.89
CA LEU A 440 3.04 -3.22 -3.53
C LEU A 440 4.05 -3.24 -4.69
N LYS A 441 4.15 -4.34 -5.45
CA LYS A 441 4.99 -4.38 -6.66
C LYS A 441 4.56 -3.33 -7.68
N ASN A 442 3.25 -3.22 -7.93
CA ASN A 442 2.72 -2.21 -8.84
C ASN A 442 2.99 -0.78 -8.35
N GLN A 443 2.87 -0.52 -7.05
CA GLN A 443 3.20 0.79 -6.47
C GLN A 443 4.70 1.11 -6.61
N ARG A 444 5.58 0.15 -6.34
CA ARG A 444 7.03 0.27 -6.56
C ARG A 444 7.34 0.58 -8.02
N ASP A 445 6.73 -0.14 -8.95
CA ASP A 445 7.00 0.05 -10.39
C ASP A 445 6.50 1.43 -10.86
N ARG A 446 5.36 1.92 -10.35
CA ARG A 446 4.90 3.30 -10.59
C ARG A 446 5.86 4.33 -10.03
N ALA A 447 6.34 4.14 -8.79
CA ALA A 447 7.31 5.03 -8.16
C ALA A 447 8.63 5.07 -8.93
N ARG A 448 9.09 3.91 -9.42
CA ARG A 448 10.29 3.81 -10.27
C ARG A 448 10.12 4.59 -11.57
N VAL A 449 9.00 4.42 -12.27
CA VAL A 449 8.72 5.15 -13.52
C VAL A 449 8.66 6.66 -13.26
N ALA A 450 8.02 7.09 -12.17
CA ALA A 450 7.98 8.50 -11.77
C ALA A 450 9.39 9.04 -11.46
N GLY A 451 10.23 8.25 -10.79
CA GLY A 451 11.62 8.60 -10.51
C GLY A 451 12.47 8.72 -11.77
N GLU A 452 12.31 7.81 -12.74
CA GLU A 452 12.98 7.87 -14.04
C GLU A 452 12.55 9.13 -14.83
N HIS A 453 11.26 9.50 -14.79
CA HIS A 453 10.75 10.73 -15.40
C HIS A 453 11.33 11.99 -14.74
N LEU A 454 11.39 12.01 -13.40
CA LEU A 454 11.97 13.13 -12.66
C LEU A 454 13.48 13.29 -12.95
N LEU A 455 14.21 12.17 -13.03
CA LEU A 455 15.63 12.17 -13.37
C LEU A 455 15.86 12.72 -14.79
N LEU A 456 15.03 12.33 -15.75
CA LEU A 456 15.08 12.87 -17.10
C LEU A 456 14.81 14.38 -17.11
N HIS A 457 13.80 14.82 -16.36
CA HIS A 457 13.46 16.25 -16.24
C HIS A 457 14.62 17.05 -15.62
N LEU A 458 15.25 16.53 -14.56
CA LEU A 458 16.40 17.16 -13.93
C LEU A 458 17.59 17.29 -14.89
N LYS A 459 17.87 16.24 -15.68
CA LYS A 459 18.92 16.27 -16.72
C LYS A 459 18.64 17.35 -17.76
N ASN A 460 17.39 17.47 -18.22
CA ASN A 460 17.00 18.52 -19.17
C ASN A 460 17.14 19.92 -18.58
N VAL A 461 16.74 20.14 -17.32
CA VAL A 461 16.88 21.44 -16.66
C VAL A 461 18.36 21.82 -16.47
N LYS A 462 19.22 20.86 -16.08
CA LYS A 462 20.67 21.09 -15.97
C LYS A 462 21.30 21.46 -17.32
N LEU A 463 20.87 20.79 -18.39
CA LEU A 463 21.33 21.12 -19.74
C LEU A 463 20.88 22.53 -20.16
N GLN A 464 19.62 22.90 -19.90
CA GLN A 464 19.13 24.26 -20.19
C GLN A 464 19.89 25.33 -19.40
N LEU A 465 20.24 25.05 -18.14
CA LEU A 465 21.05 25.96 -17.34
C LEU A 465 22.44 26.15 -17.97
N ALA A 466 23.14 25.05 -18.29
CA ALA A 466 24.46 25.11 -18.92
C ALA A 466 24.44 25.92 -20.23
N VAL A 467 23.45 25.70 -21.09
CA VAL A 467 23.27 26.46 -22.35
C VAL A 467 23.01 27.94 -22.07
N SER A 468 22.25 28.26 -21.02
CA SER A 468 21.99 29.66 -20.65
C SER A 468 23.22 30.37 -20.07
N GLU A 469 24.05 29.65 -19.32
CA GLU A 469 25.32 30.17 -18.78
C GLU A 469 26.35 30.40 -19.90
N GLU A 470 26.43 29.49 -20.87
CA GLU A 470 27.29 29.63 -22.05
C GLU A 470 26.89 30.87 -22.87
N ARG A 471 25.61 31.04 -23.19
CA ARG A 471 25.09 32.24 -23.87
C ARG A 471 25.34 33.53 -23.10
N ALA A 472 25.22 33.49 -21.78
CA ALA A 472 25.51 34.67 -20.94
C ALA A 472 27.00 35.03 -20.99
N CYS A 473 27.89 34.02 -21.00
CA CYS A 473 29.32 34.23 -21.18
C CYS A 473 29.67 34.80 -22.58
N GLU A 474 29.05 34.28 -23.64
CA GLU A 474 29.20 34.79 -25.01
C GLU A 474 28.79 36.27 -25.10
N LEU A 475 27.59 36.61 -24.63
CA LEU A 475 27.09 37.99 -24.62
C LEU A 475 28.00 38.91 -23.77
N GLN A 476 28.52 38.42 -22.65
CA GLN A 476 29.47 39.18 -21.84
C GLN A 476 30.77 39.45 -22.61
N LEU A 477 31.23 38.51 -23.42
CA LEU A 477 32.44 38.65 -24.23
C LEU A 477 32.24 39.64 -25.38
N GLU A 478 31.10 39.58 -26.08
CA GLU A 478 30.70 40.55 -27.11
C GLU A 478 30.63 41.98 -26.53
N LEU A 479 29.93 42.17 -25.42
CA LEU A 479 29.85 43.47 -24.73
C LEU A 479 31.23 43.99 -24.31
N LYS A 480 32.11 43.10 -23.83
CA LYS A 480 33.50 43.45 -23.51
C LYS A 480 34.26 43.94 -24.74
N GLN A 481 34.08 43.31 -25.91
CA GLN A 481 34.70 43.75 -27.16
C GLN A 481 34.18 45.12 -27.61
N GLU A 482 32.86 45.33 -27.60
CA GLU A 482 32.24 46.61 -27.97
C GLU A 482 32.72 47.76 -27.07
N ILE A 483 32.72 47.54 -25.74
CA ILE A 483 33.21 48.53 -24.78
C ILE A 483 34.70 48.84 -25.04
N LYS A 484 35.52 47.84 -25.37
CA LYS A 484 36.93 48.05 -25.69
C LYS A 484 37.10 48.92 -26.95
N VAL A 485 36.32 48.69 -28.00
CA VAL A 485 36.33 49.50 -29.23
C VAL A 485 35.91 50.94 -28.94
N LEU A 486 34.84 51.13 -28.15
CA LEU A 486 34.36 52.46 -27.76
C LEU A 486 35.40 53.23 -26.95
N ILE A 487 36.06 52.58 -25.99
CA ILE A 487 37.14 53.22 -25.23
C ILE A 487 38.31 53.62 -26.15
N LYS A 488 38.73 52.76 -27.09
CA LYS A 488 39.78 53.09 -28.07
C LYS A 488 39.39 54.36 -28.85
N LYS A 489 38.14 54.43 -29.34
CA LYS A 489 37.63 55.62 -30.06
C LYS A 489 37.60 56.88 -29.21
N ILE A 490 37.13 56.80 -27.96
CA ILE A 490 37.09 57.95 -27.03
C ILE A 490 38.50 58.47 -26.72
N LEU A 491 39.46 57.57 -26.48
CA LEU A 491 40.85 57.93 -26.25
C LEU A 491 41.50 58.55 -27.50
N MET A 492 41.19 58.03 -28.70
CA MET A 492 41.64 58.64 -29.95
C MET A 492 41.09 60.05 -30.14
N ILE A 493 39.80 60.29 -29.84
CA ILE A 493 39.19 61.64 -29.90
C ILE A 493 39.90 62.57 -28.91
N ARG A 494 40.11 62.12 -27.67
CA ARG A 494 40.85 62.87 -26.65
C ARG A 494 42.25 63.27 -27.11
N CYS A 495 42.98 62.38 -27.79
CA CYS A 495 44.34 62.67 -28.28
C CYS A 495 44.36 63.58 -29.51
N LYS A 496 43.35 63.50 -30.38
CA LYS A 496 43.29 64.25 -31.65
C LYS A 496 42.72 65.66 -31.50
N TYR A 497 41.86 65.90 -30.51
CA TYR A 497 41.16 67.18 -30.36
C TYR A 497 41.48 67.84 -29.02
N PRO A 498 41.75 69.17 -29.00
CA PRO A 498 41.96 69.90 -27.75
C PRO A 498 40.62 70.03 -27.00
N LEU A 499 40.40 69.13 -26.03
CA LEU A 499 39.22 69.13 -25.17
C LEU A 499 39.45 69.97 -23.89
N PRO A 500 38.40 70.59 -23.31
CA PRO A 500 38.48 71.24 -22.00
C PRO A 500 38.92 70.26 -20.90
N PHE A 501 39.62 70.76 -19.87
CA PHE A 501 40.18 69.94 -18.78
C PHE A 501 39.11 69.12 -18.03
N ASP A 502 37.91 69.68 -17.88
CA ASP A 502 36.78 69.00 -17.23
C ASP A 502 36.28 67.80 -18.05
N ALA A 503 36.23 67.93 -19.38
CA ALA A 503 35.85 66.86 -20.29
C ALA A 503 36.90 65.74 -20.32
N ILE A 504 38.20 66.11 -20.28
CA ILE A 504 39.31 65.15 -20.18
C ILE A 504 39.23 64.35 -18.88
N SER A 505 38.99 65.03 -17.76
CA SER A 505 38.88 64.40 -16.43
C SER A 505 37.70 63.43 -16.36
N GLU A 506 36.56 63.78 -16.96
CA GLU A 506 35.39 62.90 -17.00
C GLU A 506 35.59 61.68 -17.92
N ILE A 507 36.25 61.87 -19.08
CA ILE A 507 36.66 60.75 -19.95
C ILE A 507 37.56 59.78 -19.19
N ASP A 508 38.59 60.29 -18.50
CA ASP A 508 39.52 59.45 -17.73
C ASP A 508 38.83 58.73 -16.58
N ARG A 509 37.86 59.38 -15.93
CA ARG A 509 37.03 58.75 -14.91
C ARG A 509 36.17 57.61 -15.48
N MET A 510 35.54 57.82 -16.63
CA MET A 510 34.72 56.80 -17.30
C MET A 510 35.56 55.63 -17.80
N VAL A 511 36.73 55.87 -18.39
CA VAL A 511 37.67 54.83 -18.83
C VAL A 511 38.18 54.01 -17.65
N ASN A 512 38.51 54.66 -16.52
CA ASN A 512 38.91 53.97 -15.30
C ASN A 512 37.78 53.13 -14.69
N LYS A 513 36.55 53.63 -14.74
CA LYS A 513 35.36 52.89 -14.28
C LYS A 513 35.09 51.67 -15.16
N ALA A 514 35.17 51.83 -16.48
CA ALA A 514 35.03 50.74 -17.44
C ALA A 514 36.15 49.70 -17.30
N SER A 515 37.38 50.12 -17.02
CA SER A 515 38.52 49.21 -16.79
C SER A 515 38.25 48.20 -15.65
N ARG A 516 37.51 48.59 -14.62
CA ARG A 516 37.08 47.66 -13.54
C ARG A 516 36.19 46.52 -14.05
N PHE A 517 35.43 46.73 -15.12
CA PHE A 517 34.60 45.70 -15.76
C PHE A 517 35.45 44.58 -16.41
N PHE A 518 36.73 44.87 -16.71
CA PHE A 518 37.70 43.94 -17.27
C PHE A 518 38.64 43.34 -16.21
N GLY A 519 38.41 43.61 -14.92
CA GLY A 519 39.23 43.07 -13.83
C GLY A 519 40.53 43.84 -13.56
N GLY A 520 40.72 45.05 -14.12
CA GLY A 520 41.93 45.84 -13.87
C GLY A 520 42.34 46.76 -15.03
N LYS A 521 43.63 47.12 -15.10
CA LYS A 521 44.17 48.00 -16.14
C LYS A 521 43.94 47.38 -17.53
N MET A 522 43.21 48.08 -18.40
CA MET A 522 43.07 47.69 -19.80
C MET A 522 44.35 48.02 -20.58
N HIS A 523 44.93 47.04 -21.24
CA HIS A 523 45.99 47.25 -22.22
C HIS A 523 45.37 47.34 -23.62
N PHE A 524 45.53 48.48 -24.26
CA PHE A 524 45.30 48.66 -25.68
C PHE A 524 46.63 48.36 -26.37
N ASN A 525 46.75 47.22 -27.04
CA ASN A 525 47.88 47.00 -27.93
C ASN A 525 47.65 47.90 -29.14
N ASP A 526 48.63 48.76 -29.43
CA ASP A 526 48.63 49.69 -30.56
C ASP A 526 49.01 48.97 -31.88
N ASP A 527 48.34 47.86 -32.19
CA ASP A 527 48.45 47.20 -33.49
C ASP A 527 47.08 47.23 -34.19
N GLU A 528 46.83 48.36 -34.85
CA GLU A 528 46.14 48.55 -36.14
C GLU A 528 46.14 50.03 -36.51
#